data_AF-A0A2V5LYQ1-F1
#
_entry.id   AF-A0A2V5LYQ1-F1
#
_cell.length_a   1.000
_cell.length_b   1.000
_cell.length_c   1.000
_cell.angle_alpha   90.00
_cell.angle_beta   90.00
_cell.angle_gamma   90.00
#
_symmetry.space_group_name_H-M   'P 1'
#
loop_
_entity.id
_entity.type
_entity.pdbx_description
1 polymer ?
#
loop_
_entity_poly.entity_id
_entity_poly.type
_entity_poly.pdbx_seq_one_letter_code
_entity_poly.pdbx_strand_id
1 'polypeptide(L)'
;MERQLQEVEQRYETESDRTVQIKLGHELDQLRLKISKQQVADLRSQWWGEADPARKEELADALSQAAIRTSGEAEVAGNTDAIKQALDAVIEVATAGRHQGNEIRVTGEDRPLPLHPLCIIEADGEHDWVIRRATSNRVEIWLPRHGWLFDSKGNIVNQARPPRRDGVGRDWYGAFLPDGRWVTTDLWGYDKVLTFFSRDGRWLREISS
;
A
#
# COMPACT_ATOMS: atom_id res chain seq x y z
N MET A 1 27.51 1.67 -18.43
CA MET A 1 26.97 1.15 -17.16
C MET A 1 26.35 -0.23 -17.39
N GLU A 2 25.49 -0.39 -18.40
CA GLU A 2 24.94 -1.70 -18.80
C GLU A 2 26.01 -2.75 -19.14
N ARG A 3 27.05 -2.36 -19.88
CA ARG A 3 28.21 -3.25 -20.16
C ARG A 3 28.92 -3.73 -18.89
N GLN A 4 29.05 -2.85 -17.89
CA GLN A 4 29.66 -3.20 -16.60
C GLN A 4 28.74 -4.11 -15.78
N LEU A 5 27.41 -3.90 -15.83
CA LEU A 5 26.44 -4.80 -15.22
C LEU A 5 26.56 -6.22 -15.81
N GLN A 6 26.57 -6.35 -17.14
CA GLN A 6 26.71 -7.64 -17.83
C GLN A 6 28.02 -8.36 -17.48
N GLU A 7 29.12 -7.62 -17.39
CA GLU A 7 30.43 -8.17 -17.01
C GLU A 7 30.42 -8.72 -15.56
N VAL A 8 29.74 -8.04 -14.63
CA VAL A 8 29.62 -8.50 -13.23
C VAL A 8 28.61 -9.65 -13.11
N GLU A 9 27.51 -9.64 -13.86
CA GLU A 9 26.51 -10.72 -13.89
C GLU A 9 27.15 -12.02 -14.37
N GLN A 10 27.88 -11.97 -15.49
CA GLN A 10 28.56 -13.14 -16.04
C GLN A 10 29.62 -13.70 -15.07
N ARG A 11 30.31 -12.83 -14.32
CA ARG A 11 31.25 -13.25 -13.27
C ARG A 11 30.53 -13.86 -12.07
N TYR A 12 29.41 -13.29 -11.64
CA TYR A 12 28.61 -13.81 -10.54
C TYR A 12 28.08 -15.22 -10.83
N GLU A 13 27.60 -15.46 -12.05
CA GLU A 13 27.04 -16.75 -12.48
C GLU A 13 28.10 -17.85 -12.61
N THR A 14 29.34 -17.47 -12.92
CA THR A 14 30.45 -18.41 -13.14
C THR A 14 31.34 -18.60 -11.90
N GLU A 15 31.16 -17.78 -10.86
CA GLU A 15 31.94 -17.82 -9.63
C GLU A 15 31.50 -18.97 -8.72
N SER A 16 32.48 -19.73 -8.22
CA SER A 16 32.29 -20.90 -7.36
C SER A 16 32.66 -20.63 -5.90
N ASP A 17 33.49 -19.61 -5.64
CA ASP A 17 33.80 -19.16 -4.28
C ASP A 17 32.63 -18.34 -3.72
N ARG A 18 31.99 -18.86 -2.67
CA ARG A 18 30.84 -18.22 -2.02
C ARG A 18 31.14 -16.81 -1.48
N THR A 19 32.35 -16.56 -0.99
CA THR A 19 32.75 -15.25 -0.46
C THR A 19 32.86 -14.24 -1.59
N VAL A 20 33.44 -14.64 -2.72
CA VAL A 20 33.55 -13.79 -3.92
C VAL A 20 32.17 -13.58 -4.54
N GLN A 21 31.34 -14.61 -4.59
CA GLN A 21 29.97 -14.53 -5.10
C GLN A 21 29.10 -13.57 -4.28
N ILE A 22 29.20 -13.56 -2.95
CA ILE A 22 28.50 -12.58 -2.10
C ILE A 22 28.94 -11.14 -2.44
N LYS A 23 30.24 -10.91 -2.61
CA LYS A 23 30.76 -9.57 -2.98
C LYS A 23 30.26 -9.13 -4.35
N LEU A 24 30.27 -10.04 -5.33
CA LEU A 24 29.73 -9.78 -6.67
C LEU A 24 28.22 -9.51 -6.61
N GLY A 25 27.46 -10.21 -5.76
CA GLY A 25 26.05 -9.93 -5.51
C GLY A 25 25.82 -8.51 -5.01
N HIS A 26 26.57 -8.07 -4.00
CA HIS A 26 26.51 -6.68 -3.54
C HIS A 26 26.89 -5.67 -4.63
N GLU A 27 27.89 -5.97 -5.46
CA GLU A 27 28.27 -5.11 -6.59
C GLU A 27 27.14 -5.02 -7.63
N LEU A 28 26.44 -6.12 -7.91
CA LEU A 28 25.27 -6.15 -8.78
C LEU A 28 24.13 -5.30 -8.25
N ASP A 29 23.81 -5.42 -6.97
CA ASP A 29 22.74 -4.64 -6.34
C ASP A 29 23.02 -3.14 -6.44
N GLN A 30 24.29 -2.73 -6.21
CA GLN A 30 24.70 -1.33 -6.34
C GLN A 30 24.65 -0.84 -7.80
N LEU A 31 25.07 -1.66 -8.76
CA LEU A 31 25.02 -1.30 -10.19
C LEU A 31 23.58 -1.18 -10.69
N ARG A 32 22.69 -2.11 -10.30
CA ARG A 32 21.26 -2.08 -10.62
C ARG A 32 20.60 -0.84 -10.03
N LEU A 33 20.83 -0.57 -8.75
CA LEU A 33 20.32 0.62 -8.10
C LEU A 33 20.78 1.90 -8.83
N LYS A 34 22.06 1.97 -9.24
CA LYS A 34 22.58 3.13 -9.97
C LYS A 34 21.91 3.33 -11.33
N ILE A 35 21.65 2.24 -12.06
CA ILE A 35 20.93 2.27 -13.35
C ILE A 35 19.49 2.74 -13.13
N SER A 36 18.78 2.15 -12.18
CA SER A 36 17.39 2.52 -11.88
C SER A 36 17.25 3.96 -11.39
N LYS A 37 18.17 4.45 -10.55
CA LYS A 37 18.22 5.87 -10.15
C LYS A 37 18.39 6.80 -11.35
N GLN A 38 19.26 6.45 -12.30
CA GLN A 38 19.43 7.24 -13.52
C GLN A 38 18.14 7.25 -14.35
N GLN A 39 17.50 6.09 -14.53
CA GLN A 39 16.24 5.98 -15.25
C GLN A 39 15.14 6.86 -14.62
N VAL A 40 15.02 6.88 -13.30
CA VAL A 40 14.08 7.77 -12.59
C VAL A 40 14.41 9.23 -12.86
N ALA A 41 15.68 9.63 -12.81
CA ALA A 41 16.08 11.00 -13.10
C ALA A 41 15.74 11.43 -14.55
N ASP A 42 16.01 10.56 -15.52
CA ASP A 42 15.75 10.82 -16.94
C ASP A 42 14.25 10.93 -17.22
N LEU A 43 13.44 9.99 -16.71
CA LEU A 43 11.99 10.02 -16.84
C LEU A 43 11.37 11.23 -16.16
N ARG A 44 11.87 11.61 -14.97
CA ARG A 44 11.43 12.82 -14.26
C ARG A 44 11.69 14.09 -15.04
N SER A 45 12.87 14.21 -15.67
CA SER A 45 13.18 15.34 -16.53
C SER A 45 12.28 15.40 -17.76
N GLN A 46 12.00 14.26 -18.40
CA GLN A 46 11.11 14.18 -19.56
C GLN A 46 9.67 14.55 -19.19
N TRP A 47 9.17 14.00 -18.09
CA TRP A 47 7.82 14.25 -17.60
C TRP A 47 7.57 15.74 -17.27
N TRP A 48 8.54 16.40 -16.62
CA TRP A 48 8.46 17.83 -16.34
C TRP A 48 8.41 18.68 -17.62
N GLY A 49 9.24 18.33 -18.60
CA GLY A 49 9.35 19.04 -19.88
C GLY A 49 8.22 18.74 -20.87
N GLU A 50 7.44 17.68 -20.66
CA GLU A 50 6.36 17.29 -21.57
C GLU A 50 5.16 18.24 -21.47
N ALA A 51 4.68 18.68 -22.63
CA ALA A 51 3.57 19.61 -22.80
C ALA A 51 2.29 18.92 -23.26
N ASP A 52 2.41 17.80 -23.99
CA ASP A 52 1.26 16.99 -24.41
C ASP A 52 0.68 16.22 -23.21
N PRO A 53 -0.60 16.46 -22.84
CA PRO A 53 -1.22 15.80 -21.69
C PRO A 53 -1.22 14.27 -21.78
N ALA A 54 -1.47 13.69 -22.96
CA ALA A 54 -1.54 12.24 -23.12
C ALA A 54 -0.17 11.59 -22.89
N ARG A 55 0.86 12.13 -23.54
CA ARG A 55 2.24 11.66 -23.37
C ARG A 55 2.78 11.94 -21.97
N LYS A 56 2.34 13.03 -21.34
CA LYS A 56 2.70 13.35 -19.95
C LYS A 56 2.12 12.33 -18.96
N GLU A 57 0.93 11.82 -19.21
CA GLU A 57 0.32 10.74 -18.41
C GLU A 57 1.11 9.43 -18.58
N GLU A 58 1.46 9.04 -19.80
CA GLU A 58 2.31 7.86 -20.06
C GLU A 58 3.68 7.96 -19.37
N LEU A 59 4.32 9.13 -19.42
CA LEU A 59 5.58 9.38 -18.73
C LEU A 59 5.44 9.38 -17.20
N ALA A 60 4.30 9.84 -16.67
CA ALA A 60 3.99 9.77 -15.24
C ALA A 60 3.89 8.33 -14.75
N ASP A 61 3.21 7.46 -15.50
CA ASP A 61 3.10 6.04 -15.18
C ASP A 61 4.45 5.34 -15.23
N ALA A 62 5.23 5.59 -16.30
CA ALA A 62 6.57 5.04 -16.45
C ALA A 62 7.51 5.50 -15.31
N LEU A 63 7.46 6.78 -14.94
CA LEU A 63 8.22 7.34 -13.83
C LEU A 63 7.82 6.69 -12.50
N SER A 64 6.53 6.55 -12.23
CA SER A 64 6.02 5.95 -10.98
C SER A 64 6.46 4.49 -10.85
N GLN A 65 6.36 3.71 -11.91
CA GLN A 65 6.82 2.31 -11.92
C GLN A 65 8.34 2.21 -11.73
N ALA A 66 9.12 3.04 -12.42
CA ALA A 66 10.57 3.07 -12.27
C ALA A 66 11.00 3.48 -10.85
N ALA A 67 10.29 4.43 -10.24
CA ALA A 67 10.52 4.87 -8.88
C ALA A 67 10.19 3.75 -7.85
N ILE A 68 9.04 3.07 -7.98
CA ILE A 68 8.68 1.94 -7.12
C ILE A 68 9.75 0.83 -7.20
N ARG A 69 10.21 0.49 -8.41
CA ARG A 69 11.28 -0.49 -8.58
C ARG A 69 12.58 -0.04 -7.93
N THR A 70 12.97 1.22 -8.12
CA THR A 70 14.17 1.82 -7.50
C THR A 70 14.08 1.77 -5.97
N SER A 71 12.89 1.97 -5.39
CA SER A 71 12.69 1.84 -3.95
C SER A 71 12.98 0.44 -3.43
N GLY A 72 12.48 -0.60 -4.12
CA GLY A 72 12.76 -1.99 -3.74
C GLY A 72 14.24 -2.36 -3.88
N GLU A 73 14.89 -1.92 -4.97
CA GLU A 73 16.33 -2.11 -5.16
C GLU A 73 17.17 -1.36 -4.09
N ALA A 74 16.73 -0.17 -3.69
CA ALA A 74 17.37 0.61 -2.64
C ALA A 74 17.23 -0.05 -1.26
N GLU A 75 16.11 -0.72 -0.99
CA GLU A 75 15.89 -1.49 0.23
C GLU A 75 16.86 -2.68 0.33
N VAL A 76 17.01 -3.46 -0.75
CA VAL A 76 18.00 -4.55 -0.83
C VAL A 76 19.42 -4.03 -0.61
N ALA A 77 19.73 -2.85 -1.15
CA ALA A 77 21.02 -2.19 -1.00
C ALA A 77 21.23 -1.47 0.35
N GLY A 78 20.21 -1.43 1.23
CA GLY A 78 20.26 -0.71 2.51
C GLY A 78 20.41 0.81 2.39
N ASN A 79 19.93 1.41 1.30
CA ASN A 79 20.11 2.84 0.99
C ASN A 79 18.83 3.64 1.26
N THR A 80 18.66 4.09 2.51
CA THR A 80 17.47 4.83 2.97
C THR A 80 17.24 6.14 2.21
N ASP A 81 18.30 6.83 1.80
CA ASP A 81 18.18 8.08 1.04
C ASP A 81 17.63 7.82 -0.36
N ALA A 82 18.05 6.73 -1.00
CA ALA A 82 17.54 6.33 -2.31
C ALA A 82 16.07 5.87 -2.24
N ILE A 83 15.66 5.19 -1.16
CA ILE A 83 14.24 4.86 -0.90
C ILE A 83 13.42 6.16 -0.85
N LYS A 84 13.85 7.13 -0.03
CA LYS A 84 13.13 8.39 0.11
C LYS A 84 13.02 9.15 -1.22
N GLN A 85 14.13 9.28 -1.95
CA GLN A 85 14.15 9.95 -3.26
C GLN A 85 13.21 9.29 -4.28
N ALA A 86 13.12 7.96 -4.27
CA ALA A 86 12.23 7.22 -5.15
C ALA A 86 10.75 7.48 -4.79
N LEU A 87 10.41 7.41 -3.49
CA LEU A 87 9.05 7.69 -3.03
C LEU A 87 8.63 9.15 -3.28
N ASP A 88 9.55 10.10 -3.13
CA ASP A 88 9.32 11.51 -3.44
C ASP A 88 8.92 11.70 -4.91
N ALA A 89 9.52 10.95 -5.84
CA ALA A 89 9.16 11.00 -7.26
C ALA A 89 7.74 10.47 -7.53
N VAL A 90 7.29 9.42 -6.82
CA VAL A 90 5.91 8.90 -6.90
C VAL A 90 4.91 9.95 -6.40
N ILE A 91 5.21 10.58 -5.26
CA ILE A 91 4.38 11.64 -4.68
C ILE A 91 4.30 12.84 -5.64
N GLU A 92 5.41 13.22 -6.25
CA GLU A 92 5.47 14.30 -7.23
C GLU A 92 4.55 14.02 -8.42
N VAL A 93 4.59 12.82 -9.00
CA VAL A 93 3.67 12.42 -10.08
C VAL A 93 2.22 12.47 -9.63
N ALA A 94 1.90 11.84 -8.49
CA ALA A 94 0.54 11.77 -7.95
C ALA A 94 -0.07 13.15 -7.67
N THR A 95 0.77 14.15 -7.43
CA THR A 95 0.36 15.53 -7.17
C THR A 95 0.56 16.47 -8.36
N ALA A 96 0.99 15.95 -9.52
CA ALA A 96 1.38 16.76 -10.67
C ALA A 96 2.38 17.88 -10.31
N GLY A 97 3.34 17.57 -9.43
CA GLY A 97 4.35 18.50 -8.93
C GLY A 97 3.82 19.55 -7.96
N ARG A 98 2.55 19.46 -7.55
CA ARG A 98 1.90 20.44 -6.65
C ARG A 98 1.94 20.01 -5.19
N HIS A 99 2.72 18.98 -4.83
CA HIS A 99 2.90 18.60 -3.43
C HIS A 99 3.56 19.75 -2.66
N GLN A 100 2.74 20.57 -2.02
CA GLN A 100 3.17 21.36 -0.87
C GLN A 100 3.27 20.37 0.28
N GLY A 101 4.46 19.80 0.46
CA GLY A 101 4.76 19.01 1.64
C GLY A 101 4.55 19.89 2.86
N ASN A 102 3.35 19.82 3.45
CA ASN A 102 3.12 20.28 4.81
C ASN A 102 3.85 19.26 5.68
N GLU A 103 5.16 19.44 5.83
CA GLU A 103 5.90 18.76 6.88
C GLU A 103 5.18 19.12 8.18
N ILE A 104 4.43 18.16 8.73
CA ILE A 104 3.86 18.29 10.07
C ILE A 104 5.05 18.18 11.01
N ARG A 105 5.73 19.30 11.21
CA ARG A 105 6.73 19.42 12.27
C ARG A 105 5.96 19.31 13.55
N VAL A 106 6.17 18.21 14.27
CA VAL A 106 5.71 18.07 15.66
C VAL A 106 6.54 19.05 16.48
N THR A 107 6.11 20.31 16.51
CA THR A 107 6.73 21.36 17.33
C THR A 107 6.08 21.29 18.71
N GLY A 108 6.49 20.30 19.49
CA GLY A 108 6.07 20.13 20.88
C GLY A 108 6.98 19.11 21.54
N GLU A 109 7.26 19.29 22.83
CA GLU A 109 7.80 18.19 23.64
C GLU A 109 6.94 16.95 23.40
N ASP A 110 7.56 15.79 23.23
CA ASP A 110 6.89 14.48 23.19
C ASP A 110 6.12 14.27 24.50
N ARG A 111 4.93 14.86 24.56
CA ARG A 111 3.98 14.59 25.62
C ARG A 111 3.36 13.26 25.23
N PRO A 112 3.60 12.18 26.00
CA PRO A 112 2.91 10.93 25.74
C PRO A 112 1.41 11.23 25.81
N LEU A 113 0.76 11.19 24.65
CA LEU A 113 -0.70 11.20 24.61
C LEU A 113 -1.11 9.85 25.22
N PRO A 114 -1.83 9.84 26.35
CA PRO A 114 -2.32 8.59 26.89
C PRO A 114 -3.29 7.99 25.86
N LEU A 115 -2.80 7.00 25.11
CA LEU A 115 -3.61 6.24 24.17
C LEU A 115 -4.48 5.30 25.01
N HIS A 116 -5.78 5.57 25.02
CA HIS A 116 -6.75 4.65 25.57
C HIS A 116 -7.20 3.70 24.45
N PRO A 117 -6.93 2.38 24.55
CA PRO A 117 -7.39 1.44 23.55
C PRO A 117 -8.92 1.44 23.54
N LEU A 118 -9.51 1.76 22.38
CA LEU A 118 -10.97 1.76 22.20
C LEU A 118 -11.53 0.33 22.21
N CYS A 119 -10.78 -0.60 21.63
CA CYS A 119 -11.08 -2.01 21.58
C CYS A 119 -9.78 -2.77 21.34
N ILE A 120 -9.60 -3.90 22.03
CA ILE A 120 -8.57 -4.87 21.68
C ILE A 120 -9.24 -5.89 20.77
N ILE A 121 -8.75 -5.98 19.54
CA ILE A 121 -9.23 -6.94 18.56
C ILE A 121 -8.12 -7.95 18.38
N GLU A 122 -8.42 -9.23 18.61
CA GLU A 122 -7.49 -10.31 18.25
C GLU A 122 -7.39 -10.33 16.73
N ALA A 123 -6.26 -9.87 16.19
CA ALA A 123 -5.96 -9.99 14.78
C ALA A 123 -5.60 -11.45 14.49
N ASP A 124 -6.22 -12.01 13.45
CA ASP A 124 -5.79 -13.27 12.88
C ASP A 124 -4.50 -12.99 12.11
N GLY A 125 -3.37 -13.57 12.55
CA GLY A 125 -2.06 -13.31 11.94
C GLY A 125 -1.93 -13.79 10.50
N GLU A 126 -2.91 -14.55 9.99
CA GLU A 126 -2.96 -15.04 8.62
C GLU A 126 -3.70 -14.10 7.65
N HIS A 127 -4.41 -13.09 8.14
CA HIS A 127 -5.31 -12.28 7.31
C HIS A 127 -5.22 -10.76 7.59
N ASP A 128 -5.27 -9.95 6.54
CA ASP A 128 -5.12 -8.50 6.63
C ASP A 128 -6.33 -7.80 7.27
N TRP A 129 -6.07 -6.67 7.93
CA TRP A 129 -7.08 -5.78 8.50
C TRP A 129 -7.17 -4.49 7.68
N VAL A 130 -8.38 -3.93 7.56
CA VAL A 130 -8.60 -2.71 6.80
C VAL A 130 -9.32 -1.67 7.65
N ILE A 131 -8.67 -0.53 7.87
CA ILE A 131 -9.36 0.68 8.35
C ILE A 131 -10.01 1.35 7.15
N ARG A 132 -11.32 1.57 7.21
CA ARG A 132 -12.07 2.27 6.16
C ARG A 132 -12.71 3.53 6.75
N ARG A 133 -12.80 4.58 5.93
CA ARG A 133 -13.62 5.78 6.16
C ARG A 133 -13.49 6.37 7.59
N ALA A 134 -12.29 6.85 7.93
CA ALA A 134 -12.14 7.76 9.06
C ALA A 134 -12.76 9.12 8.69
N THR A 135 -13.90 9.44 9.29
CA THR A 135 -14.54 10.76 9.20
C THR A 135 -14.39 11.49 10.52
N SER A 136 -14.69 12.79 10.56
CA SER A 136 -14.68 13.57 11.81
C SER A 136 -15.55 12.98 12.93
N ASN A 137 -16.56 12.18 12.58
CA ASN A 137 -17.58 11.70 13.52
C ASN A 137 -17.59 10.18 13.69
N ARG A 138 -16.90 9.42 12.82
CA ARG A 138 -16.96 7.95 12.80
C ARG A 138 -15.68 7.35 12.26
N VAL A 139 -15.30 6.20 12.82
CA VAL A 139 -14.22 5.35 12.34
C VAL A 139 -14.78 3.96 12.08
N GLU A 140 -14.43 3.38 10.94
CA GLU A 140 -14.87 2.05 10.53
C GLU A 140 -13.67 1.13 10.38
N ILE A 141 -13.75 -0.05 10.99
CA ILE A 141 -12.67 -1.04 11.01
C ILE A 141 -13.26 -2.37 10.57
N TRP A 142 -12.62 -3.02 9.59
CA TRP A 142 -12.97 -4.35 9.14
C TRP A 142 -11.80 -5.31 9.31
N LEU A 143 -12.09 -6.41 9.98
CA LEU A 143 -11.37 -7.67 9.86
C LEU A 143 -12.08 -8.58 8.85
N PRO A 144 -11.41 -9.61 8.35
CA PRO A 144 -11.98 -10.53 7.36
C PRO A 144 -13.28 -11.23 7.78
N ARG A 145 -13.70 -11.12 9.04
CA ARG A 145 -14.95 -11.74 9.51
C ARG A 145 -15.80 -10.82 10.39
N HIS A 146 -15.37 -9.58 10.58
CA HIS A 146 -16.00 -8.69 11.55
C HIS A 146 -15.83 -7.23 11.12
N GLY A 147 -16.89 -6.44 11.26
CA GLY A 147 -16.84 -5.00 11.08
C GLY A 147 -17.25 -4.29 12.35
N TRP A 148 -16.58 -3.19 12.69
CA TRP A 148 -16.97 -2.29 13.77
C TRP A 148 -17.10 -0.87 13.25
N LEU A 149 -18.17 -0.20 13.68
CA LEU A 149 -18.38 1.22 13.47
C LEU A 149 -18.30 1.93 14.81
N PHE A 150 -17.31 2.80 14.96
CA PHE A 150 -17.10 3.63 16.13
C PHE A 150 -17.62 5.05 15.89
N ASP A 151 -18.12 5.72 16.93
CA ASP A 151 -18.32 7.17 16.92
C ASP A 151 -17.00 7.92 17.22
N SER A 152 -17.01 9.25 17.16
CA SER A 152 -15.84 10.08 17.46
C SER A 152 -15.41 10.06 18.94
N LYS A 153 -16.23 9.48 19.82
CA LYS A 153 -15.89 9.26 21.23
C LYS A 153 -15.32 7.86 21.45
N GLY A 154 -15.25 7.04 20.41
CA GLY A 154 -14.75 5.67 20.44
C GLY A 154 -15.77 4.64 20.92
N ASN A 155 -17.05 4.99 21.04
CA ASN A 155 -18.10 4.01 21.36
C ASN A 155 -18.49 3.21 20.11
N ILE A 156 -18.80 1.94 20.29
CA ILE A 156 -19.30 1.09 19.21
C ILE A 156 -20.76 1.48 18.91
N VAL A 157 -20.99 1.99 17.71
CA VAL A 157 -22.31 2.34 17.16
C VAL A 157 -22.96 1.13 16.47
N ASN A 158 -22.13 0.29 15.85
CA ASN A 158 -22.58 -0.93 15.20
C ASN A 158 -21.49 -2.00 15.09
N GLN A 159 -21.93 -3.26 15.01
CA GLN A 159 -21.07 -4.42 14.75
C GLN A 159 -21.66 -5.24 13.60
N ALA A 160 -20.83 -5.60 12.64
CA ALA A 160 -21.15 -6.51 11.56
C ALA A 160 -20.53 -7.87 11.86
N ARG A 161 -21.38 -8.90 11.91
CA ARG A 161 -20.98 -10.31 12.00
C ARG A 161 -21.64 -11.03 10.83
N PRO A 162 -20.92 -11.26 9.73
CA PRO A 162 -21.42 -12.06 8.63
C PRO A 162 -21.92 -13.41 9.15
N PRO A 163 -23.15 -13.84 8.79
CA PRO A 163 -23.59 -15.18 9.12
C PRO A 163 -22.63 -16.16 8.44
N ARG A 164 -22.11 -17.10 9.23
CA ARG A 164 -21.13 -18.09 8.78
C ARG A 164 -21.70 -18.83 7.57
N ARG A 165 -21.15 -18.58 6.37
CA ARG A 165 -21.21 -19.55 5.28
C ARG A 165 -20.01 -20.47 5.45
N ASP A 166 -20.25 -21.76 5.51
CA ASP A 166 -19.18 -22.76 5.61
C ASP A 166 -18.22 -22.61 4.42
N GLY A 167 -16.92 -22.53 4.72
CA GLY A 167 -15.88 -22.39 3.70
C GLY A 167 -14.57 -21.89 4.32
N VAL A 168 -13.53 -22.72 4.24
CA VAL A 168 -12.15 -22.34 4.57
C VAL A 168 -11.68 -21.30 3.53
N GLY A 169 -11.04 -20.21 3.97
CA GLY A 169 -10.47 -19.16 3.09
C GLY A 169 -11.43 -18.06 2.63
N ARG A 170 -12.56 -17.84 3.31
CA ARG A 170 -13.48 -16.73 3.00
C ARG A 170 -13.19 -15.50 3.85
N ASP A 171 -12.78 -14.43 3.18
CA ASP A 171 -12.62 -13.11 3.77
C ASP A 171 -13.77 -12.18 3.36
N TRP A 172 -14.44 -11.67 4.38
CA TRP A 172 -15.58 -10.78 4.32
C TRP A 172 -15.13 -9.37 4.68
N TYR A 173 -14.82 -8.58 3.66
CA TYR A 173 -14.71 -7.14 3.82
C TYR A 173 -16.04 -6.50 3.47
N GLY A 174 -16.40 -5.45 4.20
CA GLY A 174 -17.68 -4.79 4.03
C GLY A 174 -17.62 -3.28 4.15
N ALA A 175 -18.81 -2.69 4.19
CA ALA A 175 -19.01 -1.28 4.45
C ALA A 175 -20.30 -1.06 5.25
N PHE A 176 -20.27 -0.18 6.24
CA PHE A 176 -21.47 0.35 6.87
C PHE A 176 -22.12 1.44 5.99
N LEU A 177 -23.43 1.38 5.87
CA LEU A 177 -24.28 2.41 5.29
C LEU A 177 -24.63 3.47 6.34
N PRO A 178 -25.01 4.70 5.94
CA PRO A 178 -25.29 5.80 6.88
C PRO A 178 -26.35 5.49 7.95
N ASP A 179 -27.32 4.63 7.61
CA ASP A 179 -28.42 4.21 8.48
C ASP A 179 -28.08 2.98 9.36
N GLY A 180 -26.83 2.53 9.32
CA GLY A 180 -26.36 1.39 10.10
C GLY A 180 -26.63 0.03 9.45
N ARG A 181 -27.29 -0.05 8.29
CA ARG A 181 -27.21 -1.26 7.47
C ARG A 181 -25.77 -1.49 7.03
N TRP A 182 -25.44 -2.69 6.58
CA TRP A 182 -24.09 -2.98 6.08
C TRP A 182 -24.12 -3.92 4.89
N VAL A 183 -23.07 -3.85 4.10
CA VAL A 183 -22.88 -4.65 2.87
C VAL A 183 -21.53 -5.33 2.94
N THR A 184 -21.42 -6.51 2.37
CA THR A 184 -20.14 -7.22 2.24
C THR A 184 -20.06 -7.90 0.87
N THR A 185 -18.84 -8.03 0.37
CA THR A 185 -18.53 -8.88 -0.77
C THR A 185 -18.07 -10.23 -0.24
N ASP A 186 -18.75 -11.30 -0.65
CA ASP A 186 -18.24 -12.67 -0.47
C ASP A 186 -17.11 -12.83 -1.49
N LEU A 187 -15.85 -12.57 -1.09
CA LEU A 187 -14.70 -12.66 -1.99
C LEU A 187 -14.27 -14.12 -2.12
N TRP A 188 -15.09 -14.94 -2.78
CA TRP A 188 -14.61 -16.21 -3.30
C TRP A 188 -14.23 -16.06 -4.77
N GLY A 189 -13.13 -16.70 -5.18
CA GLY A 189 -12.45 -16.47 -6.46
C GLY A 189 -13.41 -16.40 -7.65
N TYR A 190 -13.72 -15.17 -8.07
CA TYR A 190 -14.59 -14.75 -9.19
C TYR A 190 -16.07 -14.42 -8.87
N ASP A 191 -16.59 -14.67 -7.66
CA ASP A 191 -17.96 -14.31 -7.29
C ASP A 191 -18.07 -12.81 -6.94
N LYS A 192 -18.70 -12.04 -7.81
CA LYS A 192 -18.99 -10.60 -7.60
C LYS A 192 -20.33 -10.41 -6.89
N VAL A 193 -20.54 -11.10 -5.77
CA VAL A 193 -21.81 -11.03 -5.03
C VAL A 193 -21.74 -9.96 -3.94
N LEU A 194 -22.61 -8.97 -4.03
CA LEU A 194 -22.85 -7.99 -2.97
C LEU A 194 -24.01 -8.47 -2.09
N THR A 195 -23.69 -8.77 -0.84
CA THR A 195 -24.69 -9.21 0.15
C THR A 195 -25.02 -8.06 1.09
N PHE A 196 -26.30 -7.71 1.19
CA PHE A 196 -26.80 -6.62 2.03
C PHE A 196 -27.43 -7.17 3.30
N PHE A 197 -27.14 -6.50 4.41
CA PHE A 197 -27.60 -6.84 5.74
C PHE A 197 -28.24 -5.63 6.42
N SER A 198 -29.22 -5.89 7.27
CA SER A 198 -29.80 -4.91 8.17
C SER A 198 -28.80 -4.54 9.27
N ARG A 199 -29.16 -3.52 10.06
CA ARG A 199 -28.35 -3.09 11.20
C ARG A 199 -28.08 -4.20 12.22
N ASP A 200 -29.05 -5.09 12.43
CA ASP A 200 -28.95 -6.26 13.33
C ASP A 200 -28.37 -7.51 12.64
N GLY A 201 -27.87 -7.40 11.40
CA GLY A 201 -27.20 -8.49 10.70
C GLY A 201 -28.13 -9.52 10.04
N ARG A 202 -29.43 -9.21 9.89
CA ARG A 202 -30.33 -10.03 9.07
C ARG A 202 -30.04 -9.79 7.59
N TRP A 203 -30.00 -10.87 6.82
CA TRP A 203 -29.85 -10.78 5.38
C TRP A 203 -31.07 -10.08 4.75
N LEU A 204 -30.81 -9.06 3.94
CA LEU A 204 -31.82 -8.30 3.19
C LEU A 204 -31.93 -8.72 1.73
N ARG A 205 -30.81 -8.76 1.00
CA ARG A 205 -30.76 -9.11 -0.43
C ARG A 205 -29.34 -9.43 -0.89
N GLU A 206 -29.22 -10.08 -2.03
CA GLU A 206 -27.97 -10.24 -2.79
C GLU A 206 -28.10 -9.59 -4.16
N ILE A 207 -26.98 -9.10 -4.68
CA ILE A 207 -26.85 -8.63 -6.06
C ILE A 207 -25.64 -9.35 -6.64
N SER A 208 -25.84 -10.15 -7.68
CA SER A 208 -24.80 -10.79 -8.47
C SER A 208 -24.74 -10.16 -9.86
N SER A 209 -23.53 -10.01 -10.42
CA SER A 209 -23.34 -9.65 -11.84
C SER A 209 -23.38 -10.85 -12.75
#